data_AF-A0A1H5N3V3-F1
#
_entry.id   AF-A0A1H5N3V3-F1
#
_cell.length_a   1.000
_cell.length_b   1.000
_cell.length_c   1.000
_cell.angle_alpha   90.00
_cell.angle_beta   90.00
_cell.angle_gamma   90.00
#
_symmetry.space_group_name_H-M   'P 1'
#
loop_
_entity.id
_entity.type
_entity.pdbx_description
1 polymer ?
#
loop_
_entity_poly.entity_id
_entity_poly.type
_entity_poly.pdbx_seq_one_letter_code
_entity_poly.pdbx_strand_id
1 'polypeptide(L)'
;MKKTATITLIENATAGNSPKVFAAQTVEIHHEADTIQQGLDGRISTAHHPSKIFWFGGTAVYLANVTNVKIVGNSGEVFVDGELNKTYGGPRDMAGGVAFSVYRS
;
A
#
# COMPACT_ATOMS: atom_id res chain seq x y z
N MET A 1 -12.62 3.39 6.07
CA MET A 1 -13.54 2.27 6.38
C MET A 1 -12.73 0.98 6.44
N LYS A 2 -12.93 0.17 7.48
CA LYS A 2 -12.24 -1.11 7.66
C LYS A 2 -12.78 -2.16 6.67
N LYS A 3 -11.88 -2.96 6.12
CA LYS A 3 -12.16 -4.04 5.17
C LYS A 3 -11.38 -5.29 5.59
N THR A 4 -11.96 -6.46 5.32
CA THR A 4 -11.23 -7.74 5.41
C THR A 4 -10.61 -8.06 4.06
N ALA A 5 -9.32 -8.38 4.05
CA ALA A 5 -8.54 -8.59 2.84
C ALA A 5 -7.41 -9.62 3.04
N THR A 6 -6.89 -10.11 1.92
CA THR A 6 -5.62 -10.83 1.87
C THR A 6 -4.52 -9.85 1.53
N ILE A 7 -3.47 -9.82 2.34
CA ILE A 7 -2.28 -9.00 2.15
C ILE A 7 -1.16 -9.89 1.65
N THR A 8 -0.59 -9.53 0.50
CA THR A 8 0.59 -10.17 -0.07
C THR A 8 1.75 -9.18 -0.02
N LEU A 9 2.82 -9.58 0.65
CA LEU A 9 4.05 -8.81 0.77
C LEU A 9 5.12 -9.47 -0.09
N ILE A 10 5.72 -8.70 -0.98
CA ILE A 10 6.76 -9.18 -1.90
C ILE A 10 8.07 -8.53 -1.48
N GLU A 11 9.03 -9.37 -1.08
CA GLU A 11 10.37 -8.92 -0.71
C GLU A 11 11.27 -8.93 -1.94
N ASN A 12 11.82 -7.77 -2.29
CA ASN A 12 12.80 -7.63 -3.36
C ASN A 12 12.33 -8.33 -4.64
N ALA A 13 11.34 -7.74 -5.33
CA ALA A 13 10.65 -8.36 -6.47
C ALA A 13 11.59 -8.92 -7.56
N THR A 14 12.82 -8.41 -7.68
CA THR A 14 13.85 -8.86 -8.62
C THR A 14 14.68 -10.06 -8.15
N ALA A 15 14.62 -10.41 -6.86
CA ALA A 15 15.43 -11.48 -6.25
C ALA A 15 14.72 -12.85 -6.17
N GLY A 16 13.48 -12.96 -6.64
CA GLY A 16 12.75 -14.23 -6.71
C GLY A 16 12.30 -14.80 -5.36
N ASN A 17 12.23 -13.99 -4.30
CA ASN A 17 11.73 -14.43 -3.01
C ASN A 17 10.24 -14.78 -3.09
N SER A 18 9.83 -15.83 -2.37
CA SER A 18 8.42 -16.19 -2.27
C SER A 18 7.64 -15.09 -1.52
N PRO A 19 6.48 -14.63 -2.04
CA PRO A 19 5.65 -13.66 -1.35
C PRO A 19 5.14 -14.19 -0.01
N LYS A 20 5.07 -13.32 0.99
CA LYS A 20 4.41 -13.61 2.28
C LYS A 20 2.95 -13.25 2.16
N VAL A 21 2.06 -14.18 2.50
CA VAL A 21 0.61 -14.01 2.36
C VAL A 21 -0.06 -14.07 3.72
N PHE A 22 -0.88 -13.08 4.02
CA PHE A 22 -1.67 -12.98 5.24
C PHE A 22 -3.14 -12.90 4.84
N ALA A 23 -3.89 -13.98 5.08
CA ALA A 23 -5.31 -14.05 4.76
C ALA A 23 -6.17 -13.45 5.89
N ALA A 24 -7.41 -13.05 5.54
CA ALA A 24 -8.43 -12.57 6.47
C ALA A 24 -7.96 -11.43 7.40
N GLN A 25 -7.08 -10.55 6.89
CA GLN A 25 -6.55 -9.42 7.64
C GLN A 25 -7.51 -8.24 7.61
N THR A 26 -7.55 -7.47 8.69
CA THR A 26 -8.32 -6.23 8.73
C THR A 26 -7.43 -5.07 8.35
N VAL A 27 -7.85 -4.33 7.32
CA VAL A 27 -7.14 -3.13 6.83
C VAL A 27 -8.09 -1.96 6.71
N GLU A 28 -7.57 -0.76 6.88
CA GLU A 28 -8.22 0.48 6.51
C GLU A 28 -7.35 1.23 5.51
N ILE A 29 -7.96 1.66 4.42
CA ILE A 29 -7.25 2.22 3.26
C ILE A 29 -7.84 3.60 3.00
N HIS A 30 -6.95 4.59 2.91
CA HIS A 30 -7.27 5.97 2.58
C HIS A 30 -6.54 6.36 1.29
N HIS A 31 -7.33 6.74 0.28
CA HIS A 31 -6.81 7.31 -0.96
C HIS A 31 -7.01 8.82 -0.91
N GLU A 32 -5.95 9.56 -1.18
CA GLU A 32 -6.05 11.00 -1.46
C GLU A 32 -6.32 11.19 -2.95
N ALA A 33 -7.07 12.23 -3.31
CA ALA A 33 -7.39 12.52 -4.70
C ALA A 33 -6.13 13.01 -5.43
N ASP A 34 -5.90 12.54 -6.65
CA ASP A 34 -4.75 12.97 -7.44
C ASP A 34 -4.82 14.46 -7.77
N THR A 35 -3.65 15.10 -7.82
CA THR A 35 -3.56 16.49 -8.27
C THR A 35 -3.51 16.52 -9.79
N ILE A 36 -4.51 17.13 -10.42
CA ILE A 36 -4.56 17.31 -11.88
C ILE A 36 -4.45 18.80 -12.18
N GLN A 37 -3.48 19.17 -13.03
CA GLN A 37 -3.27 20.56 -13.44
C GLN A 37 -3.09 20.65 -14.95
N GLN A 38 -3.74 21.64 -15.58
CA GLN A 38 -3.50 21.97 -16.98
C GLN A 38 -2.57 23.18 -17.09
N GLY A 39 -1.48 23.03 -17.83
CA GLY A 39 -0.56 24.11 -18.16
C GLY A 39 -1.15 25.08 -19.18
N LEU A 40 -0.56 26.27 -19.29
CA LEU A 40 -0.92 27.27 -20.31
C LEU A 40 -0.67 26.76 -21.75
N ASP A 41 0.21 25.77 -21.91
CA ASP A 41 0.47 25.07 -23.18
C ASP A 41 -0.59 23.99 -23.49
N GLY A 42 -1.61 23.85 -22.64
CA GLY A 42 -2.69 22.88 -22.77
C GLY A 42 -2.34 21.48 -22.26
N ARG A 43 -1.11 21.21 -21.82
CA ARG A 43 -0.71 19.89 -21.30
C ARG A 43 -1.30 19.64 -19.92
N ILE A 44 -1.82 18.43 -19.71
CA ILE A 44 -2.32 17.98 -18.41
C ILE A 44 -1.18 17.25 -17.69
N SER A 45 -0.88 17.68 -16.48
CA SER A 45 0.02 16.99 -15.54
C SER A 45 -0.81 16.39 -14.41
N THR A 46 -0.55 15.13 -14.10
CA THR A 46 -1.18 14.41 -12.98
C THR A 46 -0.12 14.00 -11.98
N ALA A 47 -0.29 14.36 -10.72
CA ALA A 47 0.53 13.88 -9.61
C ALA A 47 -0.30 12.94 -8.74
N HIS A 48 0.15 11.69 -8.65
CA HIS A 48 -0.52 10.64 -7.88
C HIS A 48 -0.12 10.71 -6.41
N HIS A 49 -1.10 10.60 -5.51
CA HIS A 49 -0.83 10.55 -4.08
C HIS A 49 -0.73 9.11 -3.57
N PRO A 50 0.22 8.79 -2.67
CA PRO A 50 0.30 7.47 -2.05
C PRO A 50 -0.97 7.13 -1.28
N SER A 51 -1.36 5.86 -1.32
CA SER A 51 -2.44 5.36 -0.47
C SER A 51 -1.91 5.10 0.93
N LYS A 52 -2.62 5.57 1.96
CA LYS A 52 -2.30 5.29 3.36
C LYS A 52 -3.05 4.04 3.79
N ILE A 53 -2.32 3.08 4.34
CA ILE A 53 -2.87 1.81 4.82
C ILE A 53 -2.61 1.68 6.32
N PHE A 54 -3.66 1.33 7.04
CA PHE A 54 -3.62 0.88 8.41
C PHE A 54 -3.93 -0.61 8.44
N TRP A 55 -2.96 -1.44 8.79
CA TRP A 55 -3.13 -2.88 8.93
C TRP A 55 -3.21 -3.25 10.42
N PHE A 56 -4.40 -3.66 10.86
CA PHE A 56 -4.64 -4.10 12.22
C PHE A 56 -4.03 -5.48 12.47
N GLY A 57 -3.29 -5.63 13.58
CA GLY A 57 -2.56 -6.86 13.92
C GLY A 57 -1.26 -7.09 13.15
N GLY A 58 -0.94 -6.24 12.17
CA GLY A 58 0.36 -6.23 11.49
C GLY A 58 1.45 -5.55 12.34
N THR A 59 2.71 -5.71 11.92
CA THR A 59 3.85 -5.00 12.50
C THR A 59 4.78 -4.49 11.39
N ALA A 60 5.45 -3.37 11.64
CA ALA A 60 6.46 -2.77 10.78
C ALA A 60 7.61 -3.75 10.45
N VAL A 61 7.92 -4.69 11.34
CA VAL A 61 8.94 -5.72 11.10
C VAL A 61 8.62 -6.57 9.87
N TYR A 62 7.35 -6.86 9.60
CA TYR A 62 6.95 -7.61 8.40
C TYR A 62 7.18 -6.84 7.10
N LEU A 63 7.37 -5.52 7.17
CA LEU A 63 7.50 -4.63 6.02
C LEU A 63 8.95 -4.17 5.76
N ALA A 64 9.90 -4.49 6.64
CA ALA A 64 11.27 -3.99 6.56
C ALA A 64 11.94 -4.26 5.19
N ASN A 65 11.77 -5.48 4.66
CA ASN A 65 12.39 -5.91 3.40
C ASN A 65 11.41 -5.96 2.21
N VAL A 66 10.17 -5.51 2.42
CA VAL A 66 9.12 -5.56 1.40
C VAL A 66 9.33 -4.43 0.40
N THR A 67 9.24 -4.73 -0.90
CA THR A 67 9.26 -3.73 -1.96
C THR A 67 7.87 -3.46 -2.49
N ASN A 68 7.04 -4.51 -2.64
CA ASN A 68 5.69 -4.38 -3.17
C ASN A 68 4.67 -4.95 -2.20
N VAL A 69 3.52 -4.28 -2.14
CA VAL A 69 2.38 -4.68 -1.34
C VAL A 69 1.17 -4.80 -2.24
N LYS A 70 0.50 -5.94 -2.15
CA LYS A 70 -0.78 -6.18 -2.81
C LYS A 70 -1.83 -6.51 -1.76
N ILE A 71 -2.98 -5.84 -1.81
CA ILE A 71 -4.10 -6.04 -0.90
C ILE A 71 -5.33 -6.34 -1.75
N VAL A 72 -5.87 -7.54 -1.57
CA VAL A 72 -7.02 -8.05 -2.34
C VAL A 72 -8.17 -8.34 -1.38
N GLY A 73 -9.35 -7.80 -1.65
CA GLY A 73 -10.56 -8.09 -0.91
C GLY A 73 -11.02 -9.53 -1.09
N ASN A 74 -11.90 -9.97 -0.20
CA ASN A 74 -12.41 -11.35 -0.22
C ASN A 74 -13.16 -11.72 -1.53
N SER A 75 -13.66 -10.73 -2.26
CA SER A 75 -14.30 -10.90 -3.58
C SER A 75 -13.32 -10.94 -4.76
N GLY A 76 -12.01 -10.80 -4.51
CA GLY A 76 -10.98 -10.71 -5.55
C GLY A 76 -10.69 -9.29 -6.05
N GLU A 77 -11.40 -8.28 -5.55
CA GLU A 77 -11.12 -6.86 -5.85
C GLU A 77 -9.73 -6.46 -5.35
N VAL A 78 -8.91 -5.85 -6.21
CA VAL A 78 -7.61 -5.31 -5.82
C VAL A 78 -7.80 -3.91 -5.23
N PHE A 79 -7.59 -3.76 -3.91
CA PHE A 79 -7.66 -2.46 -3.27
C PHE A 79 -6.36 -1.66 -3.42
N VAL A 80 -5.22 -2.36 -3.34
CA VAL A 80 -3.87 -1.80 -3.46
C VAL A 80 -3.00 -2.80 -4.20
N ASP A 81 -2.22 -2.33 -5.16
CA ASP A 81 -1.13 -3.06 -5.79
C ASP A 81 -0.08 -2.01 -6.15
N GLY A 82 1.09 -2.07 -5.53
CA GLY A 82 2.06 -1.00 -5.68
C GLY A 82 3.31 -1.14 -4.81
N GLU A 83 4.19 -0.14 -4.93
CA GLU A 83 5.45 -0.10 -4.21
C GLU A 83 5.27 0.48 -2.80
N LEU A 84 5.85 -0.19 -1.81
CA LEU A 84 5.89 0.31 -0.44
C LEU A 84 6.75 1.57 -0.38
N ASN A 85 6.16 2.68 0.07
CA ASN A 85 6.90 3.90 0.32
C ASN A 85 7.77 3.73 1.57
N LYS A 86 9.09 3.61 1.37
CA LYS A 86 10.07 3.47 2.47
C LYS A 86 10.62 4.80 2.98
N THR A 87 10.40 5.89 2.25
CA THR A 87 11.10 7.16 2.46
C THR A 87 10.23 8.15 3.24
N TYR A 88 9.03 8.45 2.74
CA TYR A 88 8.14 9.46 3.31
C TYR A 88 6.83 8.83 3.76
N GLY A 89 6.71 8.52 5.05
CA GLY A 89 5.56 7.74 5.55
C GLY A 89 5.80 6.23 5.48
N GLY A 90 7.05 5.82 5.75
CA GLY A 90 7.42 4.43 5.88
C GLY A 90 6.67 3.69 7.00
N PRO A 91 6.77 2.35 7.03
CA PRO A 91 6.08 1.54 8.02
C PRO A 91 6.37 1.97 9.45
N ARG A 92 5.32 2.19 10.23
CA ARG A 92 5.42 2.56 11.64
C ARG A 92 4.39 1.79 12.45
N ASP A 93 4.86 1.14 13.51
CA ASP A 93 3.98 0.50 14.47
C ASP A 93 3.13 1.55 15.21
N MET A 94 1.88 1.19 15.45
CA MET A 94 0.90 1.99 16.18
C MET A 94 0.05 1.09 17.07
N ALA A 95 -0.78 1.68 17.94
CA ALA A 95 -1.66 0.91 18.80
C ALA A 95 -2.56 -0.03 17.97
N GLY A 96 -2.35 -1.34 18.11
CA GLY A 96 -3.15 -2.37 17.45
C GLY A 96 -2.76 -2.69 16.00
N GLY A 97 -1.63 -2.20 15.47
CA GLY A 97 -1.21 -2.54 14.10
C GLY A 97 -0.05 -1.72 13.55
N VAL A 98 0.02 -1.63 12.23
CA VAL A 98 1.03 -0.86 11.49
C VAL A 98 0.40 0.09 10.49
N ALA A 99 0.95 1.31 10.39
CA ALA A 99 0.61 2.28 9.37
C ALA A 99 1.73 2.36 8.33
N PHE A 100 1.39 2.41 7.04
CA PHE A 100 2.35 2.59 5.95
C PHE A 100 1.70 3.19 4.70
N SER A 101 2.51 3.66 3.76
CA SER A 101 2.04 4.18 2.49
C SER A 101 2.49 3.34 1.30
N VAL A 102 1.65 3.24 0.28
CA VAL A 102 1.95 2.53 -0.97
C VAL A 102 1.73 3.47 -2.15
N TYR A 103 2.74 3.58 -3.01
CA TYR A 103 2.63 4.28 -4.29
C TYR A 103 1.74 3.45 -5.22
N ARG A 104 0.71 4.08 -5.79
CA ARG A 104 -0.05 3.46 -6.88
C ARG A 104 0.81 3.47 -8.14
N SER A 105 0.93 2.30 -8.77
CA SER A 105 1.45 2.13 -10.13
C SER A 105 0.34 2.25 -11.16
#